data_AF-A0A6A5AE26-F1
#
_entry.id   AF-A0A6A5AE26-F1
#
_cell.length_a   1.000
_cell.length_b   1.000
_cell.length_c   1.000
_cell.angle_alpha   90.00
_cell.angle_beta   90.00
_cell.angle_gamma   90.00
#
_symmetry.space_group_name_H-M   'P 1'
#
loop_
_entity.id
_entity.type
_entity.pdbx_description
1 polymer ?
#
loop_
_entity_poly.entity_id
_entity_poly.type
_entity_poly.pdbx_seq_one_letter_code
_entity_poly.pdbx_strand_id
1 'polypeptide(L)'
;MKLFAALVHAAAAASQVEVDKLAVVFDSLAPIDAGAKGSPISKAQGVAVQFPTFPASDLDCFSAAATLEYVNFTVSTLNITNESLWLQAELCPSVNAPPFKPMHIHEFFLLGLPHCTKSDTSERIPIQTFDEQVKFQWYPPPNFVLDPATTYWFTVHSNGETKDKLPIWLDGTKTFSAANDPRKEVLVAYTESEGGNWGVAAPVENRLVPSLQVYSS
;
A
#
# COMPACT_ATOMS: atom_id res chain seq x y z
N MET A 1 16.54 -14.94 63.99
CA MET A 1 16.61 -13.81 63.02
C MET A 1 17.63 -14.23 61.96
N LYS A 2 17.21 -14.84 60.84
CA LYS A 2 17.00 -14.19 59.52
C LYS A 2 18.06 -13.14 59.20
N LEU A 3 18.85 -13.37 58.14
CA LEU A 3 19.04 -12.43 57.03
C LEU A 3 19.53 -13.22 55.80
N PHE A 4 18.82 -12.99 54.69
CA PHE A 4 18.91 -13.69 53.42
C PHE A 4 19.98 -13.09 52.50
N ALA A 5 20.36 -13.90 51.51
CA ALA A 5 21.36 -13.69 50.47
C ALA A 5 21.19 -12.43 49.62
N ALA A 6 22.30 -11.98 49.03
CA ALA A 6 22.30 -11.22 47.79
C ALA A 6 23.45 -11.73 46.89
N LEU A 7 23.09 -12.63 45.96
CA LEU A 7 23.95 -13.06 44.87
C LEU A 7 23.79 -12.05 43.73
N VAL A 8 24.83 -11.26 43.50
CA VAL A 8 24.88 -10.27 42.42
C VAL A 8 24.92 -11.01 41.08
N HIS A 9 23.79 -11.08 40.39
CA HIS A 9 23.77 -11.43 38.97
C HIS A 9 24.18 -10.20 38.17
N ALA A 10 25.42 -10.22 37.67
CA ALA A 10 25.84 -9.36 36.58
C ALA A 10 25.02 -9.75 35.34
N ALA A 11 24.00 -8.95 35.01
CA ALA A 11 23.35 -9.04 33.72
C ALA A 11 24.32 -8.47 32.67
N ALA A 12 24.76 -9.33 31.76
CA ALA A 12 25.44 -8.91 30.55
C ALA A 12 24.51 -7.92 29.83
N ALA A 13 25.00 -6.70 29.60
CA ALA A 13 24.37 -5.75 28.70
C ALA A 13 24.31 -6.41 27.33
N ALA A 14 23.13 -6.93 26.97
CA ALA A 14 22.82 -7.26 25.60
C ALA A 14 22.96 -5.95 24.83
N SER A 15 23.95 -5.95 23.94
CA SER A 15 24.17 -4.93 22.91
C SER A 15 22.81 -4.48 22.36
N GLN A 16 22.39 -3.28 22.74
CA GLN A 16 21.35 -2.54 22.06
C GLN A 16 21.92 -2.21 20.67
N VAL A 17 21.80 -3.15 19.74
CA VAL A 17 21.64 -2.79 18.35
C VAL A 17 20.28 -2.11 18.33
N GLU A 18 20.26 -0.79 18.22
CA GLU A 18 19.07 -0.06 17.79
C GLU A 18 18.64 -0.71 16.47
N VAL A 19 17.62 -1.56 16.55
CA VAL A 19 16.86 -1.97 15.39
C VAL A 19 16.12 -0.70 15.00
N ASP A 20 16.51 -0.08 13.88
CA ASP A 20 15.80 1.05 13.30
C ASP A 20 14.29 0.77 13.38
N LYS A 21 13.59 1.57 14.17
CA LYS A 21 12.17 1.33 14.46
C LYS A 21 11.39 1.69 13.21
N LEU A 22 11.02 0.68 12.43
CA LEU A 22 10.12 0.85 11.29
C LEU A 22 8.88 1.66 11.68
N ALA A 23 8.64 2.74 10.96
CA ALA A 23 7.44 3.56 11.06
C ALA A 23 6.38 3.04 10.07
N VAL A 24 5.12 3.07 10.49
CA VAL A 24 3.98 2.78 9.61
C VAL A 24 3.52 4.09 8.98
N VAL A 25 3.79 4.26 7.69
CA VAL A 25 3.38 5.45 6.91
C VAL A 25 1.88 5.39 6.62
N PHE A 26 1.39 4.20 6.26
CA PHE A 26 0.00 3.98 5.93
C PHE A 26 -0.44 2.56 6.31
N ASP A 27 -1.68 2.44 6.76
CA ASP A 27 -2.32 1.16 7.06
C ASP A 27 -3.83 1.27 6.81
N SER A 28 -4.32 0.52 5.81
CA SER A 28 -5.76 0.32 5.55
C SER A 28 -6.33 -0.91 6.27
N LEU A 29 -5.52 -1.54 7.14
CA LEU A 29 -5.80 -2.76 7.89
C LEU A 29 -5.97 -3.99 7.00
N ALA A 30 -5.82 -5.17 7.62
CA ALA A 30 -6.08 -6.44 6.95
C ALA A 30 -7.56 -6.55 6.52
N PRO A 31 -7.85 -7.32 5.46
CA PRO A 31 -9.22 -7.68 5.11
C PRO A 31 -9.94 -8.41 6.25
N ILE A 32 -11.27 -8.42 6.22
CA ILE A 32 -12.06 -9.34 7.05
C ILE A 32 -11.81 -10.79 6.61
N ASP A 33 -11.96 -11.75 7.52
CA ASP A 33 -12.02 -13.17 7.17
C ASP A 33 -13.15 -13.48 6.16
N ALA A 34 -13.14 -14.69 5.59
CA ALA A 34 -14.11 -15.28 4.64
C ALA A 34 -15.20 -14.32 4.08
N GLY A 35 -15.08 -13.96 2.79
CA GLY A 35 -16.06 -13.11 2.10
C GLY A 35 -15.66 -11.63 1.96
N ALA A 36 -14.39 -11.29 2.22
CA ALA A 36 -13.83 -9.99 1.89
C ALA A 36 -14.08 -9.63 0.42
N LYS A 37 -14.53 -8.39 0.20
CA LYS A 37 -14.63 -7.82 -1.15
C LYS A 37 -13.26 -7.38 -1.64
N GLY A 38 -13.16 -7.13 -2.93
CA GLY A 38 -11.94 -6.60 -3.51
C GLY A 38 -12.11 -6.37 -5.01
N SER A 39 -11.01 -5.98 -5.63
CA SER A 39 -10.96 -5.70 -7.06
C SER A 39 -10.11 -6.74 -7.79
N PRO A 40 -10.59 -7.33 -8.90
CA PRO A 40 -9.79 -8.24 -9.69
C PRO A 40 -8.62 -7.49 -10.34
N ILE A 41 -7.47 -8.14 -10.38
CA ILE A 41 -6.25 -7.65 -11.03
C ILE A 41 -5.85 -8.61 -12.14
N SER A 42 -5.60 -8.07 -13.32
CA SER A 42 -5.31 -8.83 -14.54
C SER A 42 -4.27 -8.10 -15.38
N LYS A 43 -3.94 -8.68 -16.53
CA LYS A 43 -3.06 -8.05 -17.52
C LYS A 43 -3.64 -6.73 -18.04
N ALA A 44 -4.95 -6.70 -18.23
CA ALA A 44 -5.66 -5.51 -18.68
C ALA A 44 -6.08 -4.60 -17.52
N GLN A 45 -6.34 -5.15 -16.34
CA GLN A 45 -6.92 -4.42 -15.21
C GLN A 45 -5.91 -4.25 -14.08
N GLY A 46 -5.54 -3.01 -13.82
CA GLY A 46 -4.73 -2.61 -12.67
C GLY A 46 -5.57 -1.95 -11.60
N VAL A 47 -5.12 -2.08 -10.36
CA VAL A 47 -5.68 -1.39 -9.20
C VAL A 47 -4.56 -0.59 -8.56
N ALA A 48 -4.84 0.63 -8.11
CA ALA A 48 -3.88 1.49 -7.45
C ALA A 48 -4.48 2.13 -6.20
N VAL A 49 -3.66 2.29 -5.16
CA VAL A 49 -4.03 2.98 -3.92
C VAL A 49 -3.12 4.18 -3.72
N GLN A 50 -3.72 5.37 -3.58
CA GLN A 50 -3.04 6.57 -3.11
C GLN A 50 -3.03 6.55 -1.59
N PHE A 51 -1.88 6.83 -1.00
CA PHE A 51 -1.76 7.01 0.44
C PHE A 51 -1.05 8.34 0.74
N PRO A 52 -1.42 9.01 1.85
CA PRO A 52 -0.72 10.20 2.29
C PRO A 52 0.71 9.82 2.63
N THR A 53 1.66 10.49 1.99
CA THR A 53 3.09 10.21 2.20
C THR A 53 3.54 10.70 3.58
N PHE A 54 2.84 11.69 4.14
CA PHE A 54 3.01 12.18 5.51
C PHE A 54 1.66 12.67 6.05
N PRO A 55 1.30 12.42 7.32
CA PRO A 55 0.13 13.04 7.91
C PRO A 55 0.29 14.56 7.82
N ALA A 56 -0.71 15.25 7.25
CA ALA A 56 -0.65 16.68 6.99
C ALA A 56 -0.42 17.55 8.25
N SER A 57 -0.63 16.99 9.45
CA SER A 57 -0.32 17.62 10.74
C SER A 57 1.18 17.70 11.06
N ASP A 58 2.00 16.94 10.33
CA ASP A 58 3.39 16.68 10.70
C ASP A 58 4.39 17.26 9.66
N LEU A 59 3.90 17.91 8.61
CA LEU A 59 4.72 18.60 7.60
C LEU A 59 5.61 19.71 8.21
N ASP A 60 5.21 20.30 9.33
CA ASP A 60 6.03 21.28 10.07
C ASP A 60 7.10 20.61 10.97
N CYS A 61 7.03 19.29 11.17
CA CYS A 61 7.92 18.53 12.06
C CYS A 61 8.86 17.57 11.31
N PHE A 62 8.48 17.12 10.11
CA PHE A 62 9.27 16.18 9.30
C PHE A 62 10.05 16.91 8.21
N SER A 63 11.28 17.29 8.54
CA SER A 63 12.36 17.50 7.55
C SER A 63 13.09 16.20 7.20
N ALA A 64 12.72 15.07 7.85
CA ALA A 64 13.36 13.79 7.66
C ALA A 64 12.76 13.09 6.44
N ALA A 65 13.60 12.91 5.42
CA ALA A 65 13.38 11.96 4.34
C ALA A 65 13.07 10.57 4.93
N ALA A 66 11.88 10.02 4.64
CA ALA A 66 11.51 8.66 5.04
C ALA A 66 11.97 7.68 3.97
N THR A 67 12.74 6.66 4.35
CA THR A 67 13.17 5.63 3.40
C THR A 67 12.12 4.54 3.36
N LEU A 68 11.52 4.28 2.21
CA LEU A 68 10.55 3.20 2.06
C LEU A 68 11.27 1.86 2.17
N GLU A 69 10.79 1.01 3.08
CA GLU A 69 11.39 -0.29 3.36
C GLU A 69 10.65 -1.40 2.63
N TYR A 70 9.33 -1.46 2.80
CA TYR A 70 8.49 -2.41 2.10
C TYR A 70 7.01 -2.05 2.17
N VAL A 71 6.23 -2.71 1.33
CA VAL A 71 4.77 -2.61 1.27
C VAL A 71 4.16 -4.00 1.40
N ASN A 72 3.19 -4.15 2.30
CA ASN A 72 2.37 -5.36 2.41
C ASN A 72 1.00 -5.14 1.78
N PHE A 73 0.48 -6.15 1.10
CA PHE A 73 -0.86 -6.14 0.54
C PHE A 73 -1.44 -7.56 0.51
N THR A 74 -2.77 -7.70 0.59
CA THR A 74 -3.42 -9.01 0.67
C THR A 74 -4.27 -9.29 -0.56
N VAL A 75 -4.04 -10.44 -1.18
CA VAL A 75 -4.71 -10.86 -2.41
C VAL A 75 -5.38 -12.22 -2.19
N SER A 76 -6.62 -12.35 -2.64
CA SER A 76 -7.29 -13.64 -2.77
C SER A 76 -6.85 -14.36 -4.05
N THR A 77 -6.49 -15.63 -3.90
CA THR A 77 -5.98 -16.48 -4.98
C THR A 77 -6.72 -17.82 -5.07
N LEU A 78 -7.78 -18.00 -4.28
CA LEU A 78 -8.51 -19.27 -4.11
C LEU A 78 -9.03 -19.87 -5.44
N ASN A 79 -9.51 -19.04 -6.37
CA ASN A 79 -10.12 -19.50 -7.62
C ASN A 79 -9.09 -19.72 -8.76
N ILE A 80 -7.80 -19.57 -8.46
CA ILE A 80 -6.72 -19.71 -9.44
C ILE A 80 -6.29 -21.17 -9.50
N THR A 81 -6.18 -21.73 -10.70
CA THR A 81 -5.82 -23.14 -10.91
C THR A 81 -4.52 -23.26 -11.70
N ASN A 82 -3.40 -23.41 -10.98
CA ASN A 82 -2.09 -23.89 -11.48
C ASN A 82 -1.50 -23.20 -12.73
N GLU A 83 -1.98 -22.00 -13.06
CA GLU A 83 -1.41 -21.14 -14.07
C GLU A 83 -0.16 -20.47 -13.50
N SER A 84 0.87 -20.23 -14.32
CA SER A 84 2.08 -19.50 -13.92
C SER A 84 1.76 -18.00 -13.76
N LEU A 85 0.92 -17.68 -12.77
CA LEU A 85 0.51 -16.33 -12.46
C LEU A 85 1.54 -15.62 -11.59
N TRP A 86 1.68 -14.33 -11.84
CA TRP A 86 2.50 -13.43 -11.06
C TRP A 86 1.81 -12.09 -10.91
N LEU A 87 2.18 -11.39 -9.85
CA LEU A 87 1.80 -10.02 -9.56
C LEU A 87 2.94 -9.10 -9.97
N GLN A 88 2.60 -7.92 -10.46
CA GLN A 88 3.55 -6.83 -10.68
C GLN A 88 3.06 -5.64 -9.89
N ALA A 89 3.86 -5.25 -8.91
CA ALA A 89 3.58 -4.13 -8.06
C ALA A 89 4.61 -3.02 -8.29
N GLU A 90 4.15 -1.78 -8.30
CA GLU A 90 5.00 -0.61 -8.54
C GLU A 90 4.52 0.57 -7.69
N LEU A 91 5.48 1.32 -7.15
CA LEU A 91 5.23 2.63 -6.55
C LEU A 91 5.46 3.72 -7.59
N CYS A 92 4.43 4.52 -7.86
CA CYS A 92 4.44 5.51 -8.93
C CYS A 92 4.11 6.90 -8.38
N PRO A 93 4.85 7.95 -8.77
CA PRO A 93 4.45 9.31 -8.43
C PRO A 93 3.16 9.68 -9.15
N SER A 94 2.40 10.59 -8.55
CA SER A 94 1.19 11.16 -9.12
C SER A 94 1.53 12.28 -10.11
N VAL A 95 0.96 12.26 -11.32
CA VAL A 95 1.03 13.40 -12.25
C VAL A 95 -0.17 14.32 -12.08
N ASN A 96 0.05 15.63 -12.27
CA ASN A 96 -0.97 16.68 -12.18
C ASN A 96 -1.66 16.80 -10.82
N ALA A 97 -1.07 16.29 -9.73
CA ALA A 97 -1.58 16.55 -8.39
C ALA A 97 -1.45 18.05 -8.07
N PRO A 98 -2.54 18.81 -7.88
CA PRO A 98 -2.43 20.20 -7.47
C PRO A 98 -1.79 20.26 -6.07
N PRO A 99 -0.97 21.28 -5.78
CA PRO A 99 -0.42 21.46 -4.44
C PRO A 99 -1.57 21.62 -3.44
N PHE A 100 -1.78 20.61 -2.60
CA PHE A 100 -2.62 20.55 -1.40
C PHE A 100 -3.70 21.65 -1.29
N LYS A 101 -4.72 21.60 -2.14
CA LYS A 101 -5.93 22.41 -1.97
C LYS A 101 -7.11 21.53 -1.56
N PRO A 102 -7.97 21.98 -0.63
CA PRO A 102 -9.19 21.26 -0.30
C PRO A 102 -10.09 21.16 -1.53
N MET A 103 -10.29 19.92 -2.00
CA MET A 103 -11.02 19.61 -3.22
C MET A 103 -12.53 19.83 -3.05
N HIS A 104 -13.11 20.66 -3.93
CA HIS A 104 -14.56 20.76 -4.10
C HIS A 104 -15.05 19.69 -5.09
N ILE A 105 -16.26 19.16 -4.89
CA ILE A 105 -16.88 18.06 -5.67
C ILE A 105 -16.89 18.22 -7.20
N HIS A 106 -16.67 19.42 -7.73
CA HIS A 106 -16.60 19.69 -9.17
C HIS A 106 -15.19 19.59 -9.78
N GLU A 107 -14.14 19.42 -8.95
CA GLU A 107 -12.73 19.37 -9.39
C GLU A 107 -12.16 17.95 -9.46
N PHE A 108 -13.04 16.93 -9.56
CA PHE A 108 -12.65 15.52 -9.64
C PHE A 108 -11.66 15.21 -10.77
N PHE A 109 -11.71 15.96 -11.87
CA PHE A 109 -10.79 15.85 -13.01
C PHE A 109 -9.35 16.31 -12.71
N LEU A 110 -9.10 16.91 -11.53
CA LEU A 110 -7.77 17.33 -11.07
C LEU A 110 -7.14 16.35 -10.07
N LEU A 111 -7.76 15.20 -9.84
CA LEU A 111 -7.12 14.14 -9.04
C LEU A 111 -5.89 13.63 -9.79
N GLY A 112 -4.73 13.70 -9.13
CA GLY A 112 -3.50 13.24 -9.73
C GLY A 112 -3.58 11.74 -10.05
N LEU A 113 -2.96 11.33 -11.15
CA LEU A 113 -3.05 9.96 -11.67
C LEU A 113 -1.73 9.21 -11.45
N PRO A 114 -1.75 7.88 -11.22
CA PRO A 114 -0.54 7.08 -11.19
C PRO A 114 0.25 7.25 -12.51
N HIS A 115 1.51 7.67 -12.41
CA HIS A 115 2.41 7.78 -13.56
C HIS A 115 3.56 6.78 -13.42
N CYS A 116 3.24 5.53 -13.70
CA CYS A 116 4.22 4.46 -13.78
C CYS A 116 4.90 4.51 -15.15
N THR A 117 6.16 4.93 -15.19
CA THR A 117 6.98 4.73 -16.40
C THR A 117 7.27 3.24 -16.51
N LYS A 118 6.77 2.58 -17.58
CA LYS A 118 6.96 1.14 -17.79
C LYS A 118 8.44 0.78 -17.58
N SER A 119 8.71 0.05 -16.50
CA SER A 119 10.02 -0.52 -16.27
C SER A 119 9.99 -1.95 -16.78
N ASP A 120 10.80 -2.25 -17.79
CA ASP A 120 11.02 -3.64 -18.24
C ASP A 120 11.66 -4.53 -17.14
N THR A 121 11.98 -3.94 -15.98
CA THR A 121 12.62 -4.59 -14.83
C THR A 121 11.73 -4.65 -13.58
N SER A 122 10.44 -4.30 -13.67
CA SER A 122 9.56 -4.42 -12.51
C SER A 122 9.51 -5.85 -11.98
N GLU A 123 9.70 -5.98 -10.67
CA GLU A 123 9.79 -7.27 -10.00
C GLU A 123 8.46 -8.03 -10.14
N ARG A 124 8.54 -9.27 -10.63
CA ARG A 124 7.41 -10.18 -10.72
C ARG A 124 7.36 -11.02 -9.47
N ILE A 125 6.26 -10.91 -8.73
CA ILE A 125 6.01 -11.67 -7.52
C ILE A 125 5.21 -12.92 -7.91
N PRO A 126 5.79 -14.13 -7.89
CA PRO A 126 5.09 -15.34 -8.30
C PRO A 126 3.97 -15.69 -7.31
N ILE A 127 2.82 -16.12 -7.82
CA ILE A 127 1.73 -16.66 -6.99
C ILE A 127 1.94 -18.17 -6.85
N GLN A 128 2.39 -18.59 -5.67
CA GLN A 128 2.66 -20.01 -5.35
C GLN A 128 1.70 -20.58 -4.31
N THR A 129 1.05 -19.70 -3.54
CA THR A 129 0.07 -20.06 -2.52
C THR A 129 -1.32 -19.71 -3.02
N PHE A 130 -2.26 -20.63 -2.88
CA PHE A 130 -3.65 -20.49 -3.31
C PHE A 130 -4.56 -20.57 -2.09
N ASP A 131 -5.05 -19.42 -1.65
CA ASP A 131 -5.86 -19.29 -0.44
C ASP A 131 -6.85 -18.13 -0.59
N GLU A 132 -7.84 -18.07 0.31
CA GLU A 132 -8.77 -16.96 0.43
C GLU A 132 -8.03 -15.64 0.67
N GLN A 133 -6.95 -15.68 1.46
CA GLN A 133 -6.13 -14.51 1.77
C GLN A 133 -4.64 -14.87 1.77
N VAL A 134 -3.90 -14.29 0.83
CA VAL A 134 -2.45 -14.44 0.75
C VAL A 134 -1.83 -13.05 0.90
N LYS A 135 -0.99 -12.87 1.92
CA LYS A 135 -0.22 -11.64 2.11
C LYS A 135 1.03 -11.68 1.25
N PHE A 136 1.20 -10.65 0.43
CA PHE A 136 2.39 -10.40 -0.36
C PHE A 136 3.15 -9.21 0.20
N GLN A 137 4.47 -9.25 0.03
CA GLN A 137 5.39 -8.19 0.41
C GLN A 137 6.15 -7.74 -0.83
N TRP A 138 6.18 -6.44 -1.08
CA TRP A 138 6.92 -5.80 -2.16
C TRP A 138 7.99 -4.89 -1.59
N TYR A 139 9.15 -4.87 -2.22
CA TYR A 139 10.28 -4.05 -1.83
C TYR A 139 10.59 -3.02 -2.92
N PRO A 140 10.84 -1.75 -2.55
CA PRO A 140 11.30 -0.77 -3.51
C PRO A 140 12.79 -1.01 -3.88
N PRO A 141 13.31 -0.28 -4.87
CA PRO A 141 14.75 -0.20 -5.09
C PRO A 141 15.51 0.19 -3.80
N PRO A 142 16.76 -0.27 -3.60
CA PRO A 142 17.53 0.05 -2.40
C PRO A 142 17.63 1.55 -2.13
N ASN A 143 17.39 1.96 -0.87
CA ASN A 143 17.42 3.35 -0.41
C ASN A 143 16.39 4.27 -1.11
N PHE A 144 15.20 3.75 -1.45
CA PHE A 144 14.14 4.57 -2.03
C PHE A 144 13.59 5.57 -0.99
N VAL A 145 13.90 6.85 -1.18
CA VAL A 145 13.44 7.92 -0.29
C VAL A 145 12.11 8.49 -0.79
N LEU A 146 11.11 8.53 0.09
CA LEU A 146 9.84 9.20 -0.17
C LEU A 146 10.01 10.71 -0.11
N ASP A 147 9.74 11.38 -1.23
CA ASP A 147 9.66 12.83 -1.30
C ASP A 147 8.37 13.35 -0.63
N PRO A 148 8.45 14.19 0.42
CA PRO A 148 7.29 14.79 1.08
C PRO A 148 6.41 15.68 0.20
N ALA A 149 6.96 16.24 -0.88
CA ALA A 149 6.21 17.05 -1.83
C ALA A 149 5.49 16.20 -2.89
N THR A 150 5.74 14.89 -2.93
CA THR A 150 5.22 13.99 -3.96
C THR A 150 4.13 13.08 -3.39
N THR A 151 2.98 13.04 -4.07
CA THR A 151 1.95 12.04 -3.83
C THR A 151 2.30 10.75 -4.56
N TYR A 152 2.22 9.62 -3.86
CA TYR A 152 2.52 8.30 -4.42
C TYR A 152 1.27 7.42 -4.54
N TRP A 153 1.29 6.56 -5.55
CA TRP A 153 0.34 5.49 -5.80
C TRP A 153 1.07 4.15 -5.73
N PHE A 154 0.55 3.20 -4.96
CA PHE A 154 0.97 1.80 -5.04
C PHE A 154 0.03 1.07 -6.00
N THR A 155 0.57 0.57 -7.10
CA THR A 155 -0.19 -0.08 -8.17
C THR A 155 0.09 -1.58 -8.18
N VAL A 156 -0.92 -2.38 -8.51
CA VAL A 156 -0.80 -3.82 -8.65
C VAL A 156 -1.53 -4.29 -9.91
N HIS A 157 -0.82 -5.09 -10.70
CA HIS A 157 -1.29 -5.82 -11.86
C HIS A 157 -1.02 -7.32 -11.67
N SER A 158 -1.62 -8.15 -12.52
CA SER A 158 -1.21 -9.54 -12.70
C SER A 158 -1.08 -9.88 -14.18
N ASN A 159 -0.52 -11.04 -14.52
CA ASN A 159 -0.57 -11.56 -15.88
C ASN A 159 -1.82 -12.38 -16.20
N GLY A 160 -2.82 -12.40 -15.31
CA GLY A 160 -4.06 -13.15 -15.54
C GLY A 160 -4.83 -12.61 -16.73
N GLU A 161 -5.37 -13.50 -17.56
CA GLU A 161 -6.19 -13.15 -18.74
C GLU A 161 -7.65 -13.59 -18.60
N THR A 162 -7.91 -14.66 -17.85
CA THR A 162 -9.25 -15.25 -17.70
C THR A 162 -9.97 -14.67 -16.49
N LYS A 163 -11.11 -14.00 -16.71
CA LYS A 163 -11.88 -13.28 -15.67
C LYS A 163 -12.22 -14.12 -14.43
N ASP A 164 -12.56 -15.39 -14.59
CA ASP A 164 -12.97 -16.27 -13.48
C ASP A 164 -11.79 -16.80 -12.65
N LYS A 165 -10.55 -16.52 -13.07
CA LYS A 165 -9.32 -16.98 -12.43
C LYS A 165 -8.34 -15.85 -12.12
N LEU A 166 -8.87 -14.65 -11.90
CA LEU A 166 -8.03 -13.51 -11.57
C LEU A 166 -7.74 -13.45 -10.07
N PRO A 167 -6.52 -13.07 -9.67
CA PRO A 167 -6.27 -12.65 -8.31
C PRO A 167 -7.14 -11.43 -7.99
N ILE A 168 -7.59 -11.35 -6.74
CA ILE A 168 -8.42 -10.24 -6.24
C ILE A 168 -7.65 -9.53 -5.14
N TRP A 169 -7.31 -8.25 -5.34
CA TRP A 169 -6.75 -7.45 -4.26
C TRP A 169 -7.88 -7.09 -3.29
N LEU A 170 -7.83 -7.67 -2.10
CA LEU A 170 -8.88 -7.57 -1.09
C LEU A 170 -8.88 -6.20 -0.42
N ASP A 171 -10.07 -5.66 -0.18
CA ASP A 171 -10.28 -4.43 0.56
C ASP A 171 -9.84 -4.57 2.02
N GLY A 172 -9.16 -3.55 2.53
CA GLY A 172 -8.87 -3.44 3.95
C GLY A 172 -10.11 -3.12 4.77
N THR A 173 -9.99 -3.20 6.10
CA THR A 173 -11.11 -2.95 7.02
C THR A 173 -11.21 -1.52 7.53
N LYS A 174 -10.20 -0.68 7.24
CA LYS A 174 -10.23 0.73 7.62
C LYS A 174 -11.14 1.52 6.71
N THR A 175 -12.16 2.11 7.31
CA THR A 175 -13.08 3.03 6.64
C THR A 175 -12.51 4.44 6.61
N PHE A 176 -12.52 5.08 5.44
CA PHE A 176 -12.08 6.46 5.24
C PHE A 176 -13.29 7.38 5.05
N SER A 177 -13.36 8.41 5.90
CA SER A 177 -14.46 9.36 6.01
C SER A 177 -13.92 10.78 6.18
N ALA A 178 -14.78 11.78 6.17
CA ALA A 178 -14.37 13.16 6.43
C ALA A 178 -13.71 13.36 7.82
N ALA A 179 -13.91 12.42 8.76
CA ALA A 179 -13.33 12.49 10.09
C ALA A 179 -11.85 12.09 10.15
N ASN A 180 -11.43 11.10 9.34
CA ASN A 180 -10.06 10.56 9.37
C ASN A 180 -9.28 10.76 8.06
N ASP A 181 -9.96 11.21 7.00
CA ASP A 181 -9.36 11.69 5.77
C ASP A 181 -10.15 12.90 5.22
N PRO A 182 -10.10 14.05 5.91
CA PRO A 182 -10.84 15.25 5.54
C PRO A 182 -10.40 15.84 4.19
N ARG A 183 -9.19 15.54 3.75
CA ARG A 183 -8.61 16.01 2.48
C ARG A 183 -8.84 15.06 1.32
N LYS A 184 -9.36 13.86 1.58
CA LYS A 184 -9.64 12.82 0.58
C LYS A 184 -8.37 12.39 -0.15
N GLU A 185 -7.29 12.22 0.60
CA GLU A 185 -5.97 11.84 0.09
C GLU A 185 -5.81 10.33 -0.07
N VAL A 186 -6.70 9.52 0.52
CA VAL A 186 -6.68 8.06 0.39
C VAL A 186 -7.61 7.62 -0.74
N LEU A 187 -7.06 7.36 -1.91
CA LEU A 187 -7.85 7.15 -3.14
C LEU A 187 -7.58 5.80 -3.76
N VAL A 188 -8.52 5.34 -4.59
CA VAL A 188 -8.36 4.15 -5.43
C VAL A 188 -8.43 4.58 -6.88
N ALA A 189 -7.57 4.04 -7.72
CA ALA A 189 -7.64 4.21 -9.17
C ALA A 189 -7.63 2.85 -9.85
N TYR A 190 -8.25 2.80 -11.03
CA TYR A 190 -8.36 1.61 -11.85
C TYR A 190 -7.91 1.91 -13.27
N THR A 191 -7.34 0.91 -13.93
CA THR A 191 -7.20 0.93 -15.38
C THR A 191 -7.92 -0.31 -15.93
N GLU A 192 -8.52 -0.19 -17.10
CA GLU A 192 -9.27 -1.26 -17.76
C GLU A 192 -8.54 -1.81 -19.00
N SER A 193 -7.35 -1.29 -19.31
CA SER A 193 -6.50 -1.80 -20.38
C SER A 193 -5.02 -1.81 -20.00
N GLU A 194 -4.26 -2.71 -20.61
CA GLU A 194 -2.82 -2.82 -20.39
C GLU A 194 -2.12 -1.53 -20.83
N GLY A 195 -1.55 -0.80 -19.87
CA GLY A 195 -0.98 0.54 -20.12
C GLY A 195 -2.01 1.61 -20.48
N GLY A 196 -3.30 1.36 -20.18
CA GLY A 196 -4.38 2.31 -20.36
C GLY A 196 -4.37 3.45 -19.35
N ASN A 197 -5.24 4.44 -19.60
CA ASN A 197 -5.40 5.58 -18.69
C ASN A 197 -6.02 5.13 -17.36
N TRP A 198 -5.49 5.66 -16.27
CA TRP A 198 -6.07 5.50 -14.95
C TRP A 198 -7.33 6.36 -14.80
N GLY A 199 -8.37 5.78 -14.21
CA GLY A 199 -9.54 6.47 -13.69
C GLY A 199 -9.55 6.40 -12.17
N VAL A 200 -9.60 7.55 -11.51
CA VAL A 200 -9.74 7.60 -10.05
C VAL A 200 -11.19 7.31 -9.68
N ALA A 201 -11.40 6.60 -8.57
CA ALA A 201 -12.72 6.38 -7.99
C ALA A 201 -13.17 7.61 -7.19
N ALA A 202 -14.47 7.92 -7.23
CA ALA A 202 -15.02 9.00 -6.42
C ALA A 202 -14.76 8.74 -4.93
N PRO A 203 -14.15 9.69 -4.18
CA PRO A 203 -13.95 9.57 -2.74
C PRO A 203 -15.26 9.80 -2.00
N VAL A 204 -16.10 8.76 -2.04
CA VAL A 204 -17.37 8.70 -1.31
C VAL A 204 -17.12 8.58 0.19
N GLU A 205 -18.12 8.98 0.97
CA GLU A 205 -18.06 8.88 2.43
C GLU A 205 -18.04 7.41 2.87
N ASN A 206 -17.27 7.10 3.92
CA ASN A 206 -17.12 5.76 4.47
C ASN A 206 -16.62 4.72 3.43
N ARG A 207 -15.67 5.11 2.59
CA ARG A 207 -15.07 4.22 1.59
C ARG A 207 -14.05 3.27 2.20
N LEU A 208 -13.91 2.11 1.56
CA LEU A 208 -12.79 1.20 1.76
C LEU A 208 -11.80 1.34 0.61
N VAL A 209 -10.55 0.98 0.87
CA VAL A 209 -9.52 0.84 -0.17
C VAL A 209 -8.88 -0.54 -0.05
N PRO A 210 -8.25 -1.05 -1.11
CA PRO A 210 -7.46 -2.27 -1.06
C PRO A 210 -6.50 -2.31 0.14
N SER A 211 -6.33 -3.51 0.71
CA SER A 211 -5.50 -3.77 1.88
C SER A 211 -4.04 -3.45 1.57
N LEU A 212 -3.49 -2.50 2.32
CA LEU A 212 -2.18 -1.92 2.07
C LEU A 212 -1.57 -1.44 3.38
N GLN A 213 -0.32 -1.84 3.63
CA GLN A 213 0.48 -1.36 4.74
C GLN A 213 1.84 -0.92 4.22
N VAL A 214 2.25 0.31 4.54
CA VAL A 214 3.46 0.94 4.02
C VAL A 214 4.40 1.21 5.19
N TYR A 215 5.63 0.69 5.11
CA TYR A 215 6.63 0.79 6.17
C TYR A 215 7.86 1.57 5.71
N SER A 216 8.36 2.46 6.57
CA SER A 216 9.55 3.26 6.32
C SER A 216 10.52 3.26 7.51
N SER A 217 11.76 3.66 7.27
CA SER A 217 12.77 4.02 8.27
C SER A 217 13.08 5.51 8.26
#